data_AF-A0A7R7ZYF7-F1
#
_entry.id   AF-A0A7R7ZYF7-F1
#
_cell.length_a   1.000
_cell.length_b   1.000
_cell.length_c   1.000
_cell.angle_alpha   90.00
_cell.angle_beta   90.00
_cell.angle_gamma   90.00
#
_symmetry.space_group_name_H-M   'P 1'
#
loop_
_entity.id
_entity.type
_entity.pdbx_description
1 polymer ?
#
loop_
_entity_poly.entity_id
_entity_poly.type
_entity_poly.pdbx_seq_one_letter_code
_entity_poly.pdbx_strand_id
1 'polypeptide(L)'
;MSSYASGRYLTFLEVTRNSLLHALDDTGTSLGDKEIEHLMATYNRLSPFPDVEDALNQLSAFAQVTSVIFSNGTRGMIANCVESSTVLSQHKTFFRDVVSVDEVKQYKPAPAVYNYLAKCVGRNQSEMKDIWLVSGNPFDIAGARNVGMNAIWVDRAEAGWVDKALPDVKPTAIVHHLGGVVDVIKQQLSL
;
A
#
# COMPACT_ATOMS: atom_id res chain seq x y z
N MET A 1 6.76 -21.61 -9.31
CA MET A 1 7.48 -21.93 -8.06
C MET A 1 7.31 -20.74 -7.13
N SER A 2 6.53 -20.89 -6.05
CA SER A 2 6.33 -19.83 -5.05
C SER A 2 7.40 -19.97 -3.98
N SER A 3 8.33 -19.02 -3.88
CA SER A 3 9.35 -19.00 -2.85
C SER A 3 8.78 -18.40 -1.55
N TYR A 4 8.18 -19.26 -0.72
CA TYR A 4 8.04 -19.03 0.71
C TYR A 4 8.65 -20.22 1.43
N ALA A 5 9.72 -20.00 2.18
CA ALA A 5 10.55 -21.05 2.78
C ALA A 5 9.87 -21.86 3.92
N SER A 6 8.53 -21.86 4.06
CA SER A 6 7.84 -22.72 5.06
C SER A 6 6.30 -22.77 4.97
N GLY A 7 5.64 -22.04 4.06
CA GLY A 7 4.16 -22.04 3.97
C GLY A 7 3.42 -21.48 5.20
N ARG A 8 4.14 -20.87 6.14
CA ARG A 8 3.58 -20.30 7.38
C ARG A 8 3.30 -18.81 7.19
N TYR A 9 2.06 -18.41 7.43
CA TYR A 9 1.66 -17.01 7.45
C TYR A 9 1.61 -16.51 8.90
N LEU A 10 2.22 -15.33 9.12
CA LEU A 10 2.06 -14.50 10.31
C LEU A 10 1.50 -13.17 9.86
N THR A 11 0.68 -12.53 10.69
CA THR A 11 0.13 -11.21 10.41
C THR A 11 1.24 -10.16 10.29
N PHE A 12 0.97 -9.07 9.60
CA PHE A 12 1.98 -8.02 9.42
C PHE A 12 2.43 -7.40 10.74
N LEU A 13 1.55 -7.36 11.75
CA LEU A 13 1.88 -6.90 13.10
C LEU A 13 2.91 -7.82 13.78
N GLU A 14 2.70 -9.13 13.70
CA GLU A 14 3.63 -10.13 14.25
C GLU A 14 4.98 -10.09 13.53
N VAL A 15 4.98 -10.00 12.20
CA VAL A 15 6.22 -9.86 11.41
C VAL A 15 6.95 -8.57 11.77
N THR A 16 6.23 -7.46 11.95
CA THR A 16 6.82 -6.19 12.37
C THR A 16 7.44 -6.29 13.76
N ARG A 17 6.74 -6.90 14.73
CA ARG A 17 7.27 -7.10 16.09
C ARG A 17 8.53 -7.97 16.08
N ASN A 18 8.49 -9.09 15.35
CA ASN A 18 9.62 -10.00 15.25
C ASN A 18 10.82 -9.33 14.55
N SER A 19 10.56 -8.50 13.53
CA SER A 19 11.62 -7.75 12.84
C SER A 19 12.25 -6.68 13.73
N LEU A 20 11.45 -6.02 14.58
CA LEU A 20 11.97 -5.09 15.59
C LEU A 20 12.88 -5.82 16.59
N LEU A 21 12.44 -6.95 17.15
CA LEU A 21 13.27 -7.75 18.07
C LEU A 21 14.57 -8.19 17.40
N HIS A 22 14.49 -8.67 16.16
CA HIS A 22 15.67 -9.06 15.40
C HIS A 22 16.66 -7.90 15.20
N ALA A 23 16.17 -6.71 14.84
CA ALA A 23 17.03 -5.53 14.65
C ALA A 23 17.67 -5.05 15.97
N LEU A 24 16.96 -5.18 17.09
CA LEU A 24 17.50 -4.91 18.43
C LEU A 24 18.67 -5.86 18.74
N ASP A 25 18.46 -7.16 18.52
CA ASP A 25 19.51 -8.17 18.72
C ASP A 25 20.71 -7.95 17.78
N ASP A 26 20.48 -7.67 16.50
CA ASP A 26 21.52 -7.46 15.48
C ASP A 26 22.39 -6.23 15.78
N THR A 27 21.79 -5.18 16.34
CA THR A 27 22.50 -3.95 16.72
C THR A 27 23.08 -3.99 18.14
N GLY A 28 22.81 -5.03 18.92
CA GLY A 28 23.17 -5.11 20.33
C GLY A 28 22.43 -4.09 21.22
N THR A 29 21.30 -3.55 20.75
CA THR A 29 20.46 -2.60 21.48
C THR A 29 19.38 -3.35 22.25
N SER A 30 19.12 -2.99 23.51
CA SER A 30 18.03 -3.58 24.30
C SER A 30 16.95 -2.54 24.60
N LEU A 31 15.69 -2.93 24.43
CA LEU A 31 14.53 -2.19 24.91
C LEU A 31 13.74 -3.06 25.90
N GLY A 32 13.14 -2.44 26.90
CA GLY A 32 12.21 -3.12 27.79
C GLY A 32 10.86 -3.39 27.10
N ASP A 33 10.10 -4.36 27.61
CA ASP A 33 8.79 -4.73 27.05
C ASP A 33 7.87 -3.52 26.86
N LYS A 34 7.84 -2.58 27.82
CA LYS A 34 7.01 -1.37 27.72
C LYS A 34 7.41 -0.46 26.56
N GLU A 35 8.70 -0.36 26.26
CA GLU A 35 9.21 0.45 25.15
C GLU A 35 8.89 -0.21 23.81
N ILE A 36 9.04 -1.54 23.73
CA ILE A 36 8.63 -2.33 22.56
C ILE A 36 7.13 -2.15 22.29
N GLU A 37 6.28 -2.33 23.31
CA GLU A 37 4.84 -2.14 23.17
C GLU A 37 4.48 -0.70 22.79
N HIS A 38 5.21 0.29 23.31
CA HIS A 38 5.04 1.69 22.90
C HIS A 38 5.41 1.95 21.43
N LEU A 39 6.52 1.38 20.95
CA LEU A 39 6.92 1.47 19.55
C LEU A 39 5.92 0.78 18.62
N MET A 40 5.46 -0.41 18.99
CA MET A 40 4.44 -1.15 18.22
C MET A 40 3.10 -0.39 18.19
N ALA A 41 2.70 0.24 19.30
CA ALA A 41 1.51 1.10 19.35
C ALA A 41 1.66 2.34 18.46
N THR A 42 2.85 2.95 18.43
CA THR A 42 3.15 4.11 17.57
C THR A 42 3.12 3.74 16.09
N TYR A 43 3.68 2.58 15.73
CA TYR A 43 3.62 2.05 14.36
C TYR A 43 2.17 1.81 13.89
N ASN A 44 1.24 1.56 14.82
CA ASN A 44 -0.17 1.36 14.52
C ASN A 44 -0.98 2.67 14.40
N ARG A 45 -0.32 3.83 14.48
CA ARG A 45 -0.94 5.18 14.48
C ARG A 45 -0.10 6.18 13.70
N LEU A 46 0.42 5.77 12.55
CA LEU A 46 1.30 6.63 11.74
C LEU A 46 0.54 7.86 11.22
N SER A 47 1.24 9.00 11.24
CA SER A 47 0.72 10.23 10.65
C SER A 47 0.81 10.19 9.11
N PRO A 48 -0.18 10.73 8.40
CA PRO A 48 -0.10 10.86 6.96
C PRO A 48 0.97 11.89 6.55
N PHE A 49 1.46 11.78 5.31
CA PHE A 49 2.31 12.81 4.72
C PHE A 49 1.51 14.12 4.51
N PRO A 50 2.18 15.30 4.48
CA PRO A 50 1.50 16.59 4.35
C PRO A 50 0.62 16.74 3.09
N ASP A 51 0.95 16.04 2.01
CA ASP A 51 0.24 16.11 0.72
C ASP A 51 -0.96 15.16 0.62
N VAL A 52 -1.24 14.36 1.66
CA VAL A 52 -2.33 13.37 1.64
C VAL A 52 -3.69 14.06 1.64
N GLU A 53 -3.87 15.11 2.45
CA GLU A 53 -5.16 15.79 2.57
C GLU A 53 -5.62 16.39 1.23
N ASP A 54 -4.74 17.15 0.57
CA ASP A 54 -5.01 17.73 -0.74
C ASP A 54 -5.31 16.66 -1.79
N ALA A 55 -4.58 15.54 -1.78
CA ALA A 55 -4.83 14.45 -2.72
C ALA A 55 -6.18 13.75 -2.49
N LEU A 56 -6.59 13.55 -1.23
CA LEU A 56 -7.89 12.98 -0.89
C LEU A 56 -9.04 13.93 -1.24
N ASN A 57 -8.86 15.23 -1.06
CA ASN A 57 -9.81 16.25 -1.51
C ASN A 57 -9.99 16.20 -3.04
N GLN A 58 -8.91 16.10 -3.80
CA GLN A 58 -8.98 16.01 -5.27
C GLN A 58 -9.61 14.70 -5.74
N LEU A 59 -9.25 13.57 -5.12
CA LEU A 59 -9.80 12.26 -5.48
C LEU A 59 -11.28 12.14 -5.09
N SER A 60 -11.71 12.67 -3.95
CA SER A 60 -13.11 12.66 -3.53
C SER A 60 -14.01 13.52 -4.42
N ALA A 61 -13.46 14.59 -5.00
CA ALA A 61 -14.13 15.36 -6.05
C ALA A 61 -14.19 14.63 -7.41
N PHE A 62 -13.45 13.53 -7.59
CA PHE A 62 -13.37 12.80 -8.85
C PHE A 62 -14.22 11.53 -8.86
N ALA A 63 -15.53 11.70 -9.04
CA ALA A 63 -16.55 10.65 -8.93
C ALA A 63 -16.39 9.44 -9.89
N GLN A 64 -15.52 9.53 -10.90
CA GLN A 64 -15.27 8.43 -11.85
C GLN A 64 -14.38 7.33 -11.27
N VAL A 65 -13.71 7.57 -10.14
CA VAL A 65 -12.80 6.62 -9.50
C VAL A 65 -13.37 6.14 -8.18
N THR A 66 -13.42 4.82 -8.00
CA THR A 66 -13.69 4.24 -6.68
C THR A 66 -12.38 3.96 -5.96
N SER A 67 -12.21 4.57 -4.79
CA SER A 67 -10.98 4.44 -4.00
C SER A 67 -11.11 3.39 -2.89
N VAL A 68 -10.04 2.63 -2.69
CA VAL A 68 -9.91 1.64 -1.61
C VAL A 68 -8.51 1.75 -1.01
N ILE A 69 -8.36 1.38 0.26
CA ILE A 69 -7.04 1.18 0.86
C ILE A 69 -6.61 -0.26 0.62
N PHE A 70 -5.42 -0.50 0.09
CA PHE A 70 -4.89 -1.84 -0.16
C PHE A 70 -3.56 -2.04 0.56
N SER A 71 -3.53 -2.89 1.60
CA SER A 71 -2.39 -2.96 2.53
C SER A 71 -2.00 -4.37 2.96
N ASN A 72 -0.71 -4.54 3.28
CA ASN A 72 -0.22 -5.73 3.97
C ASN A 72 -0.71 -5.80 5.43
N GLY A 73 -1.03 -4.66 6.06
CA GLY A 73 -1.54 -4.58 7.42
C GLY A 73 -2.95 -5.18 7.54
N THR A 74 -3.28 -5.71 8.72
CA THR A 74 -4.62 -6.26 8.99
C THR A 74 -5.69 -5.15 8.94
N ARG A 75 -6.96 -5.52 8.73
CA ARG A 75 -8.08 -4.55 8.77
C ARG A 75 -8.07 -3.70 10.06
N GLY A 76 -7.77 -4.32 11.21
CA GLY A 76 -7.67 -3.63 12.50
C GLY A 76 -6.53 -2.61 12.55
N MET A 77 -5.35 -2.94 11.99
CA MET A 77 -4.23 -1.98 11.92
C MET A 77 -4.60 -0.76 11.08
N ILE A 78 -5.20 -0.99 9.91
CA ILE A 78 -5.58 0.08 9.00
C ILE A 78 -6.70 0.94 9.60
N ALA A 79 -7.70 0.32 10.24
CA ALA A 79 -8.74 1.05 10.96
C ALA A 79 -8.14 1.98 12.03
N ASN A 80 -7.19 1.49 12.83
CA ASN A 80 -6.51 2.29 13.84
C ASN A 80 -5.73 3.47 13.24
N CYS A 81 -5.01 3.28 12.15
CA CYS A 81 -4.31 4.38 11.46
C CYS A 81 -5.29 5.43 10.92
N VAL A 82 -6.40 5.01 10.30
CA VAL A 82 -7.42 5.92 9.76
C VAL A 82 -8.12 6.69 10.88
N GLU A 83 -8.46 6.03 11.99
CA GLU A 83 -9.20 6.64 13.10
C GLU A 83 -8.33 7.54 13.98
N SER A 84 -7.04 7.26 14.09
CA SER A 84 -6.11 8.08 14.90
C SER A 84 -5.60 9.33 14.18
N SER A 85 -5.79 9.45 12.87
CA SER A 85 -5.42 10.63 12.08
C SER A 85 -6.64 11.53 11.85
N THR A 86 -6.53 12.81 12.20
CA THR A 86 -7.57 13.81 11.91
C THR A 86 -7.86 13.92 10.41
N VAL A 87 -6.81 13.95 9.58
CA VAL A 87 -6.92 14.00 8.11
C VAL A 87 -7.61 12.76 7.54
N LEU A 88 -7.15 11.56 7.92
CA LEU A 88 -7.71 10.32 7.36
C LEU A 88 -9.13 10.04 7.87
N SER A 89 -9.41 10.34 9.14
CA SER A 89 -10.73 10.12 9.73
C SER A 89 -11.82 10.97 9.07
N GLN A 90 -11.52 12.22 8.68
CA GLN A 90 -12.43 13.08 7.91
C GLN A 90 -12.77 12.49 6.53
N HIS A 91 -11.87 11.70 5.96
CA HIS A 91 -12.02 11.05 4.66
C HIS A 91 -12.38 9.56 4.77
N LYS A 92 -12.78 9.06 5.95
CA LYS A 92 -13.06 7.63 6.16
C LYS A 92 -14.15 7.10 5.23
N THR A 93 -15.16 7.91 4.92
CA THR A 93 -16.28 7.54 4.02
C THR A 93 -15.93 7.61 2.53
N PHE A 94 -14.80 8.25 2.18
CA PHE A 94 -14.35 8.33 0.80
C PHE A 94 -13.80 6.97 0.30
N PHE A 95 -13.15 6.20 1.18
CA PHE A 95 -12.72 4.86 0.84
C PHE A 95 -13.90 3.89 0.91
N ARG A 96 -14.23 3.24 -0.22
CA ARG A 96 -15.30 2.24 -0.27
C ARG A 96 -15.00 1.03 0.62
N ASP A 97 -13.73 0.61 0.68
CA ASP A 97 -13.30 -0.54 1.48
C ASP A 97 -11.80 -0.44 1.83
N VAL A 98 -11.42 -1.24 2.82
CA VAL A 98 -10.05 -1.58 3.18
C VAL A 98 -9.79 -3.03 2.77
N VAL A 99 -8.98 -3.22 1.74
CA VAL A 99 -8.53 -4.53 1.26
C VAL A 99 -7.21 -4.89 1.94
N SER A 100 -7.29 -5.83 2.88
CA SER A 100 -6.13 -6.39 3.58
C SER A 100 -5.65 -7.66 2.87
N VAL A 101 -4.33 -7.83 2.72
CA VAL A 101 -3.77 -9.09 2.21
C VAL A 101 -3.91 -10.26 3.19
N ASP A 102 -4.22 -9.96 4.46
CA ASP A 102 -4.46 -10.95 5.51
C ASP A 102 -5.56 -11.95 5.14
N GLU A 103 -6.53 -11.50 4.34
CA GLU A 103 -7.64 -12.30 3.80
C GLU A 103 -7.16 -13.42 2.86
N VAL A 104 -6.00 -13.25 2.22
CA VAL A 104 -5.40 -14.26 1.32
C VAL A 104 -4.14 -14.91 1.88
N LYS A 105 -3.68 -14.48 3.06
CA LYS A 105 -2.52 -15.04 3.77
C LYS A 105 -1.25 -15.08 2.92
N GLN A 106 -1.05 -14.07 2.09
CA GLN A 106 0.14 -13.85 1.27
C GLN A 106 0.46 -12.35 1.27
N TYR A 107 1.73 -11.98 1.22
CA TYR A 107 2.11 -10.57 1.12
C TYR A 107 2.20 -10.12 -0.33
N LYS A 108 2.07 -8.81 -0.54
CA LYS A 108 2.61 -8.17 -1.75
C LYS A 108 4.10 -8.55 -1.90
N PRO A 109 4.61 -8.81 -3.12
CA PRO A 109 3.95 -8.69 -4.42
C PRO A 109 3.37 -10.01 -4.97
N ALA A 110 2.88 -10.92 -4.13
CA ALA A 110 2.29 -12.16 -4.62
C ALA A 110 1.07 -11.88 -5.53
N PRO A 111 0.97 -12.46 -6.74
CA PRO A 111 -0.15 -12.19 -7.67
C PRO A 111 -1.54 -12.38 -7.05
N ALA A 112 -1.67 -13.31 -6.10
CA ALA A 112 -2.92 -13.59 -5.40
C ALA A 112 -3.51 -12.35 -4.68
N VAL A 113 -2.67 -11.46 -4.14
CA VAL A 113 -3.16 -10.27 -3.41
C VAL A 113 -3.80 -9.25 -4.36
N TYR A 114 -3.25 -9.09 -5.57
CA TYR A 114 -3.77 -8.17 -6.58
C TYR A 114 -5.04 -8.73 -7.25
N ASN A 115 -5.09 -10.04 -7.49
CA ASN A 115 -6.30 -10.72 -7.95
C ASN A 115 -7.44 -10.61 -6.93
N TYR A 116 -7.11 -10.70 -5.65
CA TYR A 116 -8.06 -10.46 -4.58
C TYR A 116 -8.55 -9.01 -4.54
N LEU A 117 -7.64 -8.04 -4.66
CA LEU A 117 -8.02 -6.63 -4.82
C LEU A 117 -9.00 -6.45 -5.98
N ALA A 118 -8.70 -6.98 -7.17
CA ALA A 118 -9.57 -6.90 -8.34
C ALA A 118 -10.98 -7.44 -8.03
N LYS A 119 -11.07 -8.61 -7.40
CA LYS A 119 -12.35 -9.20 -6.98
C LYS A 119 -13.12 -8.31 -6.00
N CYS A 120 -12.45 -7.76 -4.98
CA CYS A 120 -13.07 -6.86 -4.00
C CYS A 120 -13.63 -5.59 -4.65
N VAL A 121 -13.02 -5.13 -5.75
CA VAL A 121 -13.48 -3.95 -6.49
C VAL A 121 -14.45 -4.27 -7.64
N GLY A 122 -14.88 -5.53 -7.78
CA GLY A 122 -15.84 -5.97 -8.79
C GLY A 122 -15.25 -6.14 -10.19
N ARG A 123 -13.94 -6.36 -10.29
CA ARG A 123 -13.20 -6.55 -11.55
C ARG A 123 -12.68 -7.96 -11.68
N ASN A 124 -12.48 -8.38 -12.93
CA ASN A 124 -11.88 -9.67 -13.25
C ASN A 124 -10.50 -9.52 -13.93
N GLN A 125 -9.85 -10.64 -14.24
CA GLN A 125 -8.49 -10.65 -14.80
C GLN A 125 -8.34 -9.86 -16.11
N SER A 126 -9.36 -9.82 -16.98
CA SER A 126 -9.30 -9.06 -18.23
C SER A 126 -9.47 -7.55 -18.04
N GLU A 127 -9.91 -7.13 -16.85
CA GLU A 127 -10.15 -5.73 -16.47
C GLU A 127 -9.07 -5.18 -15.54
N MET A 128 -7.94 -5.88 -15.36
CA MET A 128 -6.85 -5.42 -14.49
C MET A 128 -6.36 -4.02 -14.86
N LYS A 129 -6.35 -3.69 -16.16
CA LYS A 129 -5.97 -2.37 -16.68
C LYS A 129 -6.88 -1.23 -16.18
N ASP A 130 -8.08 -1.52 -15.70
CA ASP A 130 -9.01 -0.53 -15.16
C ASP A 130 -8.69 -0.18 -13.69
N ILE A 131 -7.74 -0.89 -13.08
CA ILE A 131 -7.31 -0.69 -11.69
C ILE A 131 -5.96 0.02 -11.69
N TRP A 132 -5.86 1.06 -10.84
CA TRP A 132 -4.65 1.84 -10.62
C TRP A 132 -4.11 1.58 -9.21
N LEU A 133 -2.94 0.97 -9.11
CA LEU A 133 -2.19 0.91 -7.85
C LEU A 133 -1.36 2.19 -7.69
N VAL A 134 -1.50 2.88 -6.56
CA VAL A 134 -0.64 4.02 -6.20
C VAL A 134 0.23 3.61 -5.01
N SER A 135 1.56 3.70 -5.13
CA SER A 135 2.46 3.27 -4.05
C SER A 135 3.79 4.02 -4.09
N GLY A 136 4.37 4.27 -2.92
CA GLY A 136 5.77 4.71 -2.78
C GLY A 136 6.77 3.55 -2.81
N ASN A 137 6.30 2.30 -2.76
CA ASN A 137 7.14 1.11 -2.66
C ASN A 137 7.34 0.47 -4.05
N PRO A 138 8.58 0.36 -4.56
CA PRO A 138 8.84 -0.20 -5.89
C PRO A 138 8.36 -1.65 -6.07
N PHE A 139 8.48 -2.50 -5.05
CA PHE A 139 8.01 -3.89 -5.14
C PHE A 139 6.49 -3.97 -5.40
N ASP A 140 5.71 -3.03 -4.88
CA ASP A 140 4.25 -3.03 -5.02
C ASP A 140 3.85 -2.61 -6.44
N ILE A 141 4.53 -1.59 -6.97
CA ILE A 141 4.42 -1.17 -8.37
C ILE A 141 4.75 -2.33 -9.31
N ALA A 142 5.88 -3.01 -9.08
CA ALA A 142 6.27 -4.17 -9.87
C ALA A 142 5.23 -5.29 -9.81
N GLY A 143 4.70 -5.59 -8.62
CA GLY A 143 3.65 -6.59 -8.42
C GLY A 143 2.35 -6.28 -9.16
N ALA A 144 1.85 -5.05 -9.07
CA ALA A 144 0.63 -4.63 -9.77
C ALA A 144 0.80 -4.64 -11.28
N ARG A 145 1.91 -4.09 -11.80
CA ARG A 145 2.20 -4.09 -13.25
C ARG A 145 2.34 -5.52 -13.79
N ASN A 146 2.92 -6.44 -13.02
CA ASN A 146 3.09 -7.84 -13.40
C ASN A 146 1.76 -8.59 -13.57
N VAL A 147 0.68 -8.16 -12.91
CA VAL A 147 -0.67 -8.72 -13.11
C VAL A 147 -1.52 -7.92 -14.11
N GLY A 148 -0.95 -6.90 -14.75
CA GLY A 148 -1.62 -6.09 -15.77
C GLY A 148 -2.39 -4.87 -15.25
N MET A 149 -2.22 -4.49 -13.99
CA MET A 149 -2.77 -3.22 -13.47
C MET A 149 -1.98 -2.03 -13.98
N ASN A 150 -2.62 -0.86 -13.99
CA ASN A 150 -1.88 0.39 -14.03
C ASN A 150 -1.23 0.66 -12.67
N ALA A 151 -0.08 1.33 -12.64
CA ALA A 151 0.59 1.67 -11.39
C ALA A 151 1.25 3.04 -11.45
N ILE A 152 1.00 3.88 -10.43
CA ILE A 152 1.64 5.19 -10.26
C ILE A 152 2.62 5.06 -9.11
N TRP A 153 3.90 5.28 -9.40
CA TRP A 153 4.94 5.32 -8.38
C TRP A 153 5.07 6.74 -7.83
N VAL A 154 4.98 6.88 -6.50
CA VAL A 154 5.18 8.16 -5.81
C VAL A 154 6.64 8.27 -5.38
N ASP A 155 7.47 8.85 -6.25
CA ASP A 155 8.89 9.08 -6.04
C ASP A 155 9.14 10.32 -5.19
N ARG A 156 8.88 10.19 -3.89
CA ARG A 156 9.11 11.27 -2.91
C ARG A 156 10.58 11.65 -2.76
N ALA A 157 11.51 10.76 -3.11
CA ALA A 157 12.94 10.99 -2.99
C ALA A 157 13.54 11.61 -4.26
N GLU A 158 12.76 11.72 -5.33
CA GLU A 158 13.18 12.18 -6.66
C GLU A 158 14.41 11.41 -7.18
N ALA A 159 14.51 10.13 -6.80
CA ALA A 159 15.65 9.28 -7.12
C ALA A 159 15.54 8.65 -8.52
N GLY A 160 14.36 8.71 -9.14
CA GLY A 160 14.05 8.03 -10.38
C GLY A 160 13.85 6.52 -10.20
N TRP A 161 13.21 5.89 -11.19
CA TRP A 161 12.88 4.46 -11.10
C TRP A 161 14.13 3.60 -11.27
N VAL A 162 14.65 3.09 -10.15
CA VAL A 162 15.89 2.29 -10.10
C VAL A 162 15.64 0.80 -9.85
N ASP A 163 14.42 0.38 -9.54
CA ASP A 163 14.10 -1.02 -9.25
C ASP A 163 14.49 -1.94 -10.42
N LYS A 164 15.10 -3.08 -10.08
CA LYS A 164 15.58 -4.10 -11.02
C LYS A 164 14.99 -5.49 -10.74
N ALA A 165 14.06 -5.62 -9.81
CA ALA A 165 13.49 -6.92 -9.44
C ALA A 165 12.78 -7.56 -10.63
N LEU A 166 12.10 -6.74 -11.45
CA LEU A 166 11.53 -7.12 -12.74
C LEU A 166 11.99 -6.10 -13.80
N PRO A 167 13.10 -6.36 -14.53
CA PRO A 167 13.74 -5.36 -15.40
C PRO A 167 12.84 -4.77 -16.51
N ASP A 168 11.87 -5.56 -16.99
CA ASP A 168 10.94 -5.17 -18.06
C ASP A 168 9.69 -4.45 -17.53
N VAL A 169 9.55 -4.33 -16.21
CA VAL A 169 8.40 -3.74 -15.56
C VAL A 169 8.73 -2.32 -15.10
N LYS A 170 7.92 -1.37 -15.56
CA LYS A 170 7.99 0.05 -15.19
C LYS A 170 6.63 0.55 -14.72
N PRO A 171 6.58 1.58 -13.84
CA PRO A 171 5.33 2.25 -13.52
C PRO A 171 4.66 2.80 -14.78
N THR A 172 3.32 2.94 -14.74
CA THR A 172 2.56 3.68 -15.77
C THR A 172 2.94 5.15 -15.76
N ALA A 173 3.08 5.72 -14.56
CA ALA A 173 3.52 7.09 -14.37
C ALA A 173 4.30 7.24 -13.06
N ILE A 174 5.09 8.30 -12.99
CA ILE A 174 5.86 8.69 -11.81
C ILE A 174 5.38 10.08 -11.40
N VAL A 175 5.12 10.26 -10.11
CA VAL A 175 4.79 11.55 -9.50
C VAL A 175 5.65 11.74 -8.26
N HIS A 176 5.90 12.99 -7.86
CA HIS A 176 6.74 13.28 -6.67
C HIS A 176 5.93 13.56 -5.40
N HIS A 177 4.63 13.76 -5.55
CA HIS A 177 3.65 13.94 -4.49
C HIS A 177 2.29 13.39 -4.92
N LEU A 178 1.42 13.11 -3.95
CA LEU A 178 0.11 12.50 -4.19
C LEU A 178 -0.84 13.38 -5.01
N GLY A 179 -0.68 14.71 -4.95
CA GLY A 179 -1.47 15.64 -5.77
C GLY A 179 -1.39 15.36 -7.28
N GLY A 180 -0.26 14.86 -7.80
CA GLY A 180 -0.13 14.54 -9.23
C GLY A 180 -0.89 13.29 -9.69
N VAL A 181 -1.39 12.47 -8.76
CA VAL A 181 -2.06 11.20 -9.08
C VAL A 181 -3.35 11.43 -9.89
N VAL A 182 -4.15 12.41 -9.49
CA VAL A 182 -5.45 12.68 -10.14
C VAL A 182 -5.26 13.14 -11.57
N ASP A 183 -4.26 13.97 -11.83
CA ASP A 183 -3.97 14.49 -13.17
C ASP A 183 -3.53 13.37 -14.11
N VAL A 184 -2.67 12.46 -13.65
CA VAL A 184 -2.27 11.27 -14.41
C VAL A 184 -3.49 10.42 -14.80
N ILE A 185 -4.36 10.11 -13.83
CA ILE A 185 -5.54 9.27 -14.09
C ILE A 185 -6.49 9.96 -15.08
N LYS A 186 -6.73 11.27 -14.93
CA LYS A 186 -7.58 12.06 -15.83
C LYS A 186 -7.04 12.09 -17.26
N GLN A 187 -5.73 12.30 -17.43
CA GLN A 187 -5.09 12.30 -18.75
C GLN A 187 -5.28 10.95 -19.44
N GLN A 188 -5.14 9.85 -18.70
CA GLN A 188 -5.28 8.50 -19.27
C GLN A 188 -6.73 8.12 -19.57
N LEU A 189 -7.71 8.59 -18.79
CA LEU A 189 -9.14 8.35 -19.04
C LEU A 189 -9.71 9.21 -20.18
N SER A 190 -9.00 10.26 -20.60
CA SER A 190 -9.40 11.14 -21.70
C SER A 190 -8.89 10.66 -23.07
N LEU A 191 -8.13 9.55 -23.10
CA LEU A 191 -7.58 8.87 -24.28
C LEU A 191 -8.39 7.59 -24.59
#